data_AF-A0A1X0SDG8-F1
#
_entry.id   AF-A0A1X0SDG8-F1
#
_cell.length_a   1.000
_cell.length_b   1.000
_cell.length_c   1.000
_cell.angle_alpha   90.00
_cell.angle_beta   90.00
_cell.angle_gamma   90.00
#
_symmetry.space_group_name_H-M   'P 1'
#
loop_
_entity.id
_entity.type
_entity.pdbx_description
1 polymer ?
#
loop_
_entity_poly.entity_id
_entity_poly.type
_entity_poly.pdbx_seq_one_letter_code
_entity_poly.pdbx_strand_id
1 'polypeptide(L)'
;MSKVVIDTIERTKEYNNFIEQLKAFHARKGTTLLSEPVLGGKKIDLHKLFKDVIAAGGFEQVTKKRSWKQIGDGFDLPATCTNSAYILKGLYIRNLVNKHIYTYIYIYICIYTKCGIHC
;
A
#
# COMPACT_ATOMS: atom_id res chain seq x y z
N MET A 1 -1.13 -3.56 29.77
CA MET A 1 -2.19 -3.59 28.73
C MET A 1 -1.55 -3.91 27.40
N SER A 2 -1.66 -5.16 26.96
CA SER A 2 -1.22 -5.61 25.65
C SER A 2 -2.00 -4.82 24.60
N LYS A 3 -1.33 -4.01 23.77
CA LYS A 3 -1.97 -3.41 22.59
C LYS A 3 -2.38 -4.56 21.68
N VAL A 4 -3.67 -4.90 21.70
CA VAL A 4 -4.24 -5.89 20.78
C VAL A 4 -4.10 -5.29 19.39
N VAL A 5 -3.11 -5.78 18.64
CA VAL A 5 -2.91 -5.37 17.26
C VAL A 5 -3.88 -6.16 16.40
N ILE A 6 -4.84 -5.48 15.79
CA ILE A 6 -5.84 -6.11 14.92
C ILE A 6 -5.14 -6.46 13.59
N ASP A 7 -4.98 -7.75 13.31
CA ASP A 7 -4.42 -8.30 12.07
C ASP A 7 -5.55 -8.46 11.05
N THR A 8 -5.79 -7.44 10.22
CA THR A 8 -6.81 -7.48 9.14
C THR A 8 -6.22 -7.87 7.78
N ILE A 9 -4.96 -8.33 7.76
CA ILE A 9 -4.24 -8.64 6.52
C ILE A 9 -4.63 -10.04 6.08
N GLU A 10 -5.38 -10.13 4.99
CA GLU A 10 -5.66 -11.42 4.36
C GLU A 10 -4.40 -11.87 3.61
N ARG A 11 -3.67 -12.84 4.19
CA ARG A 11 -2.43 -13.40 3.63
C ARG A 11 -2.75 -14.33 2.45
N THR A 12 -3.35 -13.79 1.40
CA THR A 12 -3.58 -14.53 0.15
C THR A 12 -2.26 -14.82 -0.56
N LYS A 13 -2.28 -15.79 -1.49
CA LYS A 13 -1.11 -16.14 -2.30
C LYS A 13 -0.60 -14.93 -3.10
N GLU A 14 -1.51 -14.09 -3.58
CA GLU A 14 -1.20 -12.82 -4.25
C GLU A 14 -0.53 -11.81 -3.32
N TYR A 15 -1.04 -11.65 -2.09
CA TYR A 15 -0.42 -10.78 -1.08
C TYR A 15 1.01 -11.20 -0.80
N ASN A 16 1.24 -12.49 -0.52
CA ASN A 16 2.58 -12.99 -0.22
C ASN A 16 3.53 -12.78 -1.40
N ASN A 17 3.09 -13.10 -2.62
CA ASN A 17 3.88 -12.87 -3.83
C ASN A 17 4.20 -11.38 -4.04
N PHE A 18 3.24 -10.48 -3.81
CA PHE A 18 3.45 -9.03 -3.88
C PHE A 18 4.50 -8.57 -2.86
N ILE A 19 4.37 -9.00 -1.59
CA ILE A 19 5.31 -8.65 -0.53
C ILE A 19 6.69 -9.25 -0.78
N GLU A 20 6.79 -10.49 -1.26
CA GLU A 20 8.07 -11.13 -1.59
C GLU A 20 8.78 -10.41 -2.73
N GLN A 21 8.07 -10.06 -3.81
CA GLN A 21 8.63 -9.27 -4.90
C GLN A 21 9.09 -7.88 -4.42
N LEU A 22 8.28 -7.23 -3.58
CA LEU A 22 8.62 -5.95 -2.99
C LEU A 22 9.85 -6.07 -2.07
N LYS A 23 9.94 -7.12 -1.24
CA LYS A 23 11.11 -7.43 -0.41
C LYS A 23 12.35 -7.68 -1.24
N ALA A 24 12.28 -8.51 -2.28
CA ALA A 24 13.40 -8.80 -3.16
C ALA A 24 13.91 -7.53 -3.87
N PHE A 25 13.00 -6.63 -4.26
CA PHE A 25 13.38 -5.35 -4.84
C PHE A 25 14.09 -4.45 -3.83
N HIS A 26 13.52 -4.30 -2.62
CA HIS A 26 14.10 -3.51 -1.54
C HIS A 26 15.48 -4.06 -1.13
N ALA A 27 15.64 -5.39 -1.08
CA ALA A 27 16.93 -6.05 -0.85
C ALA A 27 17.95 -5.73 -1.96
N ARG A 28 17.55 -5.75 -3.23
CA ARG A 28 18.43 -5.38 -4.36
C ARG A 28 18.82 -3.90 -4.37
N LYS A 29 18.01 -3.02 -3.79
CA LYS A 29 18.28 -1.58 -3.67
C LYS A 29 18.95 -1.17 -2.37
N GLY A 30 19.07 -2.07 -1.40
CA GLY A 30 19.59 -1.76 -0.07
C GLY A 30 18.64 -0.90 0.77
N THR A 31 17.34 -0.88 0.46
CA THR A 31 16.33 -0.15 1.22
C THR A 31 15.56 -1.09 2.14
N THR A 32 15.21 -0.64 3.34
CA THR A 32 14.41 -1.44 4.26
C THR A 32 12.93 -1.30 3.92
N LEU A 33 12.30 -2.43 3.58
CA LEU A 33 10.84 -2.51 3.44
C LEU A 33 10.20 -2.55 4.83
N LEU A 34 9.22 -1.68 5.07
CA LEU A 34 8.39 -1.73 6.27
C LEU A 34 7.08 -2.42 5.91
N SER A 35 7.07 -3.75 5.93
CA SER A 35 5.99 -4.57 5.37
C SER A 35 4.65 -4.45 6.10
N GLU A 36 4.68 -4.22 7.42
CA GLU A 36 3.48 -4.17 8.26
C GLU A 36 3.57 -3.00 9.26
N PRO A 37 3.39 -1.76 8.79
CA PRO A 37 3.34 -0.62 9.70
C PRO A 37 2.10 -0.70 10.56
N VAL A 38 2.27 -0.44 11.86
CA VAL A 38 1.13 -0.32 12.78
C VAL A 38 0.73 1.14 12.86
N LEU A 39 -0.52 1.43 12.49
CA LEU A 39 -1.13 2.75 12.57
C LEU A 39 -2.38 2.66 13.45
N GLY A 40 -2.43 3.44 14.53
CA GLY A 40 -3.57 3.42 15.44
C GLY A 40 -3.82 2.07 16.14
N GLY A 41 -2.79 1.21 16.24
CA GLY A 41 -2.95 -0.16 16.76
C GLY A 41 -3.47 -1.17 15.74
N LYS A 42 -3.61 -0.78 14.46
CA LYS A 42 -3.99 -1.67 13.36
C LYS A 42 -2.82 -1.84 12.40
N LYS A 43 -2.60 -3.05 11.89
CA LYS A 43 -1.61 -3.25 10.84
C LYS A 43 -2.17 -2.72 9.52
N ILE A 44 -1.35 -1.94 8.81
CA ILE A 44 -1.68 -1.43 7.49
C ILE A 44 -1.28 -2.47 6.44
N ASP A 45 -2.27 -2.89 5.66
CA ASP A 45 -2.08 -3.75 4.50
C ASP A 45 -1.54 -2.92 3.33
N LEU A 46 -0.26 -3.12 2.99
CA LEU A 46 0.40 -2.46 1.86
C LEU A 46 -0.22 -2.84 0.51
N HIS A 47 -0.68 -4.08 0.36
CA HIS A 47 -1.26 -4.57 -0.88
C HIS A 47 -2.63 -3.93 -1.13
N LYS A 48 -3.47 -3.85 -0.10
CA LYS A 48 -4.75 -3.11 -0.16
C LYS A 48 -4.51 -1.63 -0.43
N LEU A 49 -3.59 -1.01 0.29
CA LEU A 49 -3.24 0.41 0.09
C LEU A 49 -2.80 0.67 -1.35
N PHE A 50 -1.99 -0.24 -1.89
CA PHE A 50 -1.54 -0.17 -3.26
C PHE A 50 -2.70 -0.30 -4.26
N LYS A 51 -3.57 -1.30 -4.09
CA LYS A 51 -4.76 -1.50 -4.94
C LYS A 51 -5.67 -0.27 -4.93
N ASP A 52 -5.98 0.28 -3.77
CA ASP A 52 -6.86 1.45 -3.65
C ASP A 52 -6.25 2.69 -4.32
N VAL A 53 -4.93 2.90 -4.17
CA VAL A 53 -4.23 4.02 -4.83
C VAL A 53 -4.20 3.85 -6.35
N ILE A 54 -3.96 2.65 -6.85
CA ILE A 54 -4.00 2.36 -8.30
C ILE A 54 -5.40 2.52 -8.86
N ALA A 55 -6.43 1.99 -8.17
CA ALA A 55 -7.83 2.15 -8.56
C ALA A 55 -8.25 3.62 -8.60
N ALA A 56 -7.73 4.45 -7.70
CA ALA A 56 -7.94 5.90 -7.69
C ALA A 56 -7.14 6.66 -8.77
N GLY A 57 -6.36 5.96 -9.61
CA GLY A 57 -5.62 6.52 -10.73
C GLY A 57 -4.15 6.81 -10.44
N GLY A 58 -3.59 6.19 -9.40
CA GLY A 58 -2.19 6.29 -9.02
C GLY A 58 -1.90 7.38 -7.97
N PHE A 59 -0.66 7.39 -7.49
CA PHE A 59 -0.21 8.26 -6.40
C PHE A 59 -0.42 9.75 -6.69
N GLU A 60 -0.13 10.18 -7.91
CA GLU A 60 -0.29 11.57 -8.34
C GLU A 60 -1.76 12.00 -8.30
N GLN A 61 -2.68 11.16 -8.79
CA GLN A 61 -4.12 11.47 -8.76
C GLN A 61 -4.66 11.53 -7.34
N VAL A 62 -4.33 10.55 -6.50
CA VAL A 62 -4.76 10.53 -5.09
C VAL A 62 -4.23 11.75 -4.34
N THR A 63 -2.97 12.13 -4.59
CA THR A 63 -2.36 13.32 -3.99
C THR A 63 -3.00 14.61 -4.49
N LYS A 64 -3.25 14.72 -5.80
CA LYS A 64 -3.90 15.88 -6.42
C LYS A 64 -5.34 16.05 -5.94
N LYS A 65 -6.10 14.96 -5.81
CA LYS A 65 -7.48 14.94 -5.33
C LYS A 65 -7.61 15.00 -3.80
N ARG A 66 -6.49 14.98 -3.07
CA ARG A 66 -6.43 14.88 -1.59
C ARG A 66 -7.24 13.69 -1.04
N SER A 67 -7.37 12.62 -1.82
CA SER A 67 -8.19 11.44 -1.51
C SER A 67 -7.53 10.48 -0.52
N TRP A 68 -6.33 10.78 -0.01
CA TRP A 68 -5.64 9.98 1.02
C TRP A 68 -6.49 9.72 2.26
N LYS A 69 -7.36 10.67 2.63
CA LYS A 69 -8.31 10.49 3.73
C LYS A 69 -9.33 9.39 3.42
N GLN A 70 -9.87 9.38 2.19
CA GLN A 70 -10.82 8.35 1.73
C GLN A 70 -10.17 6.98 1.62
N ILE A 71 -8.91 6.92 1.16
CA ILE A 71 -8.13 5.68 1.14
C ILE A 71 -7.96 5.15 2.58
N GLY A 72 -7.62 6.04 3.52
CA GLY A 72 -7.48 5.70 4.94
C GLY A 72 -8.78 5.28 5.63
N ASP A 73 -9.91 5.81 5.17
CA ASP A 73 -11.25 5.44 5.66
C ASP A 73 -11.54 3.96 5.41
N GLY A 74 -11.12 3.43 4.25
CA GLY A 74 -11.22 2.00 3.92
C GLY A 74 -10.39 1.05 4.80
N PHE A 75 -9.54 1.59 5.68
CA PHE A 75 -8.81 0.81 6.69
C PHE A 75 -9.51 0.78 8.05
N ASP A 76 -10.67 1.42 8.23
CA ASP A 76 -11.40 1.49 9.50
C ASP A 76 -10.44 1.85 10.64
N LEU A 77 -9.68 2.92 10.44
CA LEU A 77 -8.74 3.44 11.43
C LEU A 77 -9.52 4.23 12.48
N PRO A 78 -9.14 4.14 13.77
CA PRO A 78 -9.84 4.90 14.81
C PRO A 78 -9.75 6.40 14.51
N ALA A 79 -10.81 7.15 14.83
CA ALA A 79 -10.92 8.60 14.59
C ALA A 79 -9.80 9.41 15.27
N THR A 80 -9.09 8.81 16.24
CA THR A 80 -7.89 9.35 16.87
C THR A 80 -6.68 9.44 15.92
N CYS A 81 -6.72 8.77 14.76
CA CYS A 81 -5.70 8.84 13.72
C CYS A 81 -5.94 10.00 12.75
N THR A 82 -5.93 11.23 13.27
CA THR A 82 -6.11 12.47 12.48
C THR A 82 -5.00 12.65 11.42
N ASN A 83 -3.83 12.05 11.65
CA ASN A 83 -2.69 12.06 10.73
C ASN A 83 -2.58 10.80 9.85
N SER A 84 -3.62 9.96 9.81
CA SER A 84 -3.65 8.72 9.01
C SER A 84 -3.30 8.95 7.53
N ALA A 85 -3.93 9.94 6.90
CA ALA A 85 -3.66 10.31 5.51
C ALA A 85 -2.19 10.71 5.26
N TYR A 86 -1.58 11.44 6.20
CA TYR A 86 -0.18 11.85 6.11
C TYR A 86 0.76 10.66 6.26
N ILE A 87 0.49 9.78 7.23
CA ILE A 87 1.27 8.58 7.46
C ILE A 87 1.17 7.64 6.26
N LEU A 88 -0.05 7.34 5.77
CA LEU A 88 -0.27 6.50 4.59
C LEU A 88 0.46 7.03 3.36
N LYS A 89 0.40 8.34 3.13
CA LYS A 89 1.15 8.99 2.05
C LYS A 89 2.65 8.80 2.22
N GLY A 90 3.21 9.07 3.40
CA GLY A 90 4.64 8.88 3.67
C GLY A 90 5.08 7.43 3.50
N LEU A 91 4.22 6.50 3.92
CA LEU A 91 4.44 5.06 3.79
C LEU A 91 4.46 4.61 2.34
N TYR A 92 3.48 5.09 1.56
CA TYR A 92 3.43 4.86 0.12
C TYR A 92 4.66 5.45 -0.56
N ILE A 93 5.07 6.67 -0.20
CA ILE A 93 6.28 7.29 -0.77
C ILE A 93 7.52 6.45 -0.49
N ARG A 94 7.70 6.05 0.77
CA ARG A 94 8.90 5.32 1.22
C ARG A 94 9.01 3.92 0.63
N ASN A 95 7.88 3.22 0.50
CA ASN A 95 7.87 1.83 0.04
C ASN A 95 7.66 1.69 -1.48
N LEU A 96 6.93 2.62 -2.13
CA LEU A 96 6.40 2.46 -3.49
C LEU A 96 6.79 3.59 -4.47
N VAL A 97 7.12 4.81 -4.01
CA VAL A 97 7.45 5.97 -4.89
C VAL A 97 8.95 6.12 -5.13
N ASN A 98 9.76 5.11 -4.81
CA ASN A 98 11.04 5.03 -5.49
C ASN A 98 10.74 4.95 -6.99
N LYS A 99 11.14 5.95 -7.79
CA LYS A 99 10.72 6.14 -9.20
C LYS A 99 10.79 4.85 -10.04
N HIS A 100 11.76 3.99 -9.76
CA HIS A 100 11.90 2.70 -10.43
C HIS A 100 10.87 1.65 -9.96
N ILE A 101 10.47 1.64 -8.69
CA ILE A 101 9.41 0.77 -8.15
C ILE A 101 8.07 1.15 -8.76
N TYR A 102 7.73 2.43 -8.73
CA TYR A 102 6.43 2.89 -9.23
C TYR A 102 6.25 2.51 -10.69
N THR A 103 7.24 2.77 -11.55
CA THR A 103 7.18 2.38 -12.97
C THR A 103 7.14 0.86 -13.14
N TYR A 104 7.93 0.09 -12.39
CA TYR A 104 7.97 -1.37 -12.53
C TYR A 104 6.67 -2.03 -12.05
N ILE A 105 6.15 -1.65 -10.88
CA ILE A 105 4.88 -2.17 -10.35
C ILE A 105 3.71 -1.65 -11.20
N TYR A 106 3.73 -0.38 -11.65
CA TYR A 106 2.68 0.15 -12.53
C TYR A 106 2.65 -0.57 -13.87
N ILE A 107 3.80 -0.84 -14.49
CA ILE A 107 3.86 -1.64 -15.74
C ILE A 107 3.43 -3.08 -15.48
N TYR A 108 3.92 -3.72 -14.41
CA TYR A 108 3.57 -5.11 -14.07
C TYR A 108 2.06 -5.23 -13.82
N ILE A 109 1.47 -4.37 -12.98
CA ILE A 109 0.03 -4.37 -12.73
C ILE A 109 -0.76 -3.98 -13.98
N CYS A 110 -0.34 -3.00 -14.78
CA CYS A 110 -1.08 -2.61 -15.99
C CYS A 110 -1.10 -3.77 -17.00
N ILE A 111 -0.03 -4.58 -17.05
CA ILE A 111 -0.02 -5.85 -17.79
C ILE A 111 -0.98 -6.88 -17.16
N TYR A 112 -0.91 -7.10 -15.84
CA TYR A 112 -1.74 -8.12 -15.16
C TYR A 112 -3.23 -7.75 -15.03
N THR A 113 -3.58 -6.48 -14.94
CA THR A 113 -4.99 -6.00 -14.85
C THR A 113 -5.62 -5.71 -16.20
N LYS A 114 -4.86 -5.35 -17.24
CA LYS A 114 -5.40 -5.29 -18.61
C LYS A 114 -5.55 -6.65 -19.29
N CYS A 115 -4.88 -7.70 -18.81
CA CYS A 115 -5.12 -9.08 -19.27
C CYS A 115 -6.33 -9.76 -18.60
N GLY A 116 -7.05 -9.10 -17.68
CA GLY A 116 -8.09 -9.73 -16.86
C GLY A 116 -9.55 -9.32 -17.13
N ILE A 117 -9.85 -8.54 -18.18
CA ILE A 117 -11.24 -8.11 -18.51
C ILE A 117 -11.58 -8.38 -19.98
N HIS A 118 -11.01 -9.44 -20.58
CA HIS A 118 -11.56 -9.98 -21.82
C HIS A 118 -11.32 -11.51 -21.89
N CYS A 119 -11.98 -12.21 -20.97
CA CYS A 119 -12.45 -13.58 -21.18
C CYS A 119 -13.89 -13.63 -20.68
#